data_AF-V4T8F6-F1
#
_entry.id   AF-V4T8F6-F1
#
_cell.length_a   1.000
_cell.length_b   1.000
_cell.length_c   1.000
_cell.angle_alpha   90.00
_cell.angle_beta   90.00
_cell.angle_gamma   90.00
#
_symmetry.space_group_name_H-M   'P 1'
#
loop_
_entity.id
_entity.type
_entity.pdbx_description
1 polymer ?
#
loop_
_entity_poly.entity_id
_entity_poly.type
_entity_poly.pdbx_seq_one_letter_code
_entity_poly.pdbx_strand_id
1 'polypeptide(L)'
;MYVYGPWGSHILGKDTELLGFWHTEFKSYKSPSLKLKVRNADRFDFKTATGEATIEINLKLRRIVSEIQDGKIDTDSVYSGFKDNLRLMWDHFLSCEQLLT
;
A
#
# COMPACT_ATOMS: atom_id res chain seq x y z
N MET A 1 1.76 -28.37 -11.32
CA MET A 1 0.93 -28.03 -10.16
C MET A 1 1.74 -27.07 -9.31
N TYR A 2 1.31 -25.80 -9.18
CA TYR A 2 2.03 -24.78 -8.42
C TYR A 2 1.38 -24.64 -7.04
N VAL A 3 2.17 -24.72 -5.98
CA VAL A 3 1.72 -24.54 -4.59
C VAL A 3 2.34 -23.25 -4.05
N TYR A 4 1.52 -22.39 -3.46
CA TYR A 4 1.92 -21.10 -2.90
C TYR A 4 2.29 -21.24 -1.42
N GLY A 5 3.53 -20.91 -1.06
CA GLY A 5 3.98 -20.83 0.33
C GLY A 5 3.94 -19.40 0.89
N PRO A 6 3.93 -19.23 2.24
CA PRO A 6 3.70 -17.93 2.90
C PRO A 6 4.80 -16.88 2.69
N TRP A 7 5.92 -17.28 2.09
CA TRP A 7 7.11 -16.45 1.85
C TRP A 7 7.52 -16.39 0.38
N GLY A 8 6.65 -16.84 -0.54
CA GLY A 8 6.89 -16.70 -1.99
C GLY A 8 8.14 -17.39 -2.52
N SER A 9 8.78 -18.28 -1.77
CA SER A 9 9.95 -19.04 -2.23
C SER A 9 9.51 -20.33 -2.93
N HIS A 10 10.00 -20.52 -4.16
CA HIS A 10 9.90 -21.79 -4.89
C HIS A 10 10.96 -22.75 -4.33
N ILE A 11 10.56 -23.91 -3.82
CA ILE A 11 11.47 -25.05 -3.65
C ILE A 11 11.05 -26.09 -4.68
N LEU A 12 11.93 -26.38 -5.65
CA LEU A 12 11.79 -27.56 -6.49
C LEU A 12 13.17 -28.21 -6.68
N GLY A 13 13.16 -29.53 -6.88
CA GLY A 13 14.34 -30.39 -6.85
C GLY A 13 15.38 -30.08 -7.92
N LYS A 14 16.56 -30.68 -7.72
CA LYS A 14 17.88 -30.66 -8.40
C LYS A 14 18.09 -29.98 -9.77
N ASP A 15 17.06 -29.76 -10.59
CA ASP A 15 17.11 -29.21 -11.94
C ASP A 15 16.19 -27.98 -12.14
N THR A 16 15.97 -27.16 -11.10
CA THR A 16 15.25 -25.88 -11.27
C THR A 16 16.15 -24.67 -11.15
N GLU A 17 16.23 -23.93 -12.27
CA GLU A 17 16.80 -22.60 -12.34
C GLU A 17 15.89 -21.62 -11.59
N LEU A 18 16.46 -20.88 -10.63
CA LEU A 18 15.76 -19.79 -9.96
C LEU A 18 15.57 -18.65 -10.98
N LEU A 19 14.33 -18.19 -11.17
CA LEU A 19 13.99 -17.14 -12.14
C LEU A 19 14.05 -15.72 -11.56
N GLY A 20 13.90 -15.58 -10.24
CA GLY A 20 13.96 -14.29 -9.57
C GLY A 20 13.56 -14.34 -8.10
N PHE A 21 13.61 -13.17 -7.46
CA PHE A 21 13.05 -12.94 -6.12
C PHE A 21 11.85 -12.00 -6.19
N TRP A 22 10.84 -12.28 -5.38
CA TRP A 22 9.62 -11.49 -5.27
C TRP A 22 9.31 -11.30 -3.80
N HIS A 23 9.52 -10.08 -3.31
CA HIS A 23 9.17 -9.69 -1.95
C HIS A 23 7.98 -8.75 -2.00
N THR A 24 7.02 -8.93 -1.09
CA THR A 24 5.90 -8.01 -0.98
C THR A 24 5.51 -7.86 0.48
N GLU A 25 5.57 -6.62 0.96
CA GLU A 25 5.15 -6.24 2.30
C GLU A 25 3.84 -5.47 2.25
N PHE A 26 2.95 -5.75 3.20
CA PHE A 26 1.69 -5.04 3.36
C PHE A 26 1.62 -4.43 4.76
N LYS A 27 1.40 -3.13 4.84
CA LYS A 27 1.04 -2.42 6.07
C LYS A 27 -0.38 -1.91 5.93
N SER A 28 -1.22 -2.11 6.94
CA SER A 28 -2.59 -1.61 6.93
C SER A 28 -2.94 -0.91 8.23
N TYR A 29 -3.47 0.30 8.11
CA TYR A 29 -3.96 1.10 9.23
C TYR A 29 -5.45 1.31 9.05
N LYS A 30 -6.22 1.08 10.11
CA LYS A 30 -7.68 1.17 10.06
C LYS A 30 -8.15 1.92 11.30
N SER A 31 -8.89 2.99 11.07
CA SER A 31 -9.66 3.69 12.08
C SER A 31 -11.15 3.69 11.70
N PRO A 32 -12.03 4.20 12.57
CA PRO A 32 -13.41 4.46 12.20
C PRO A 32 -13.53 5.43 11.01
N SER A 33 -12.66 6.45 10.94
CA SER A 33 -12.71 7.52 9.93
C SER A 33 -12.00 7.18 8.62
N LEU A 34 -10.96 6.35 8.65
CA LEU A 34 -10.14 6.05 7.48
C LEU A 34 -9.64 4.60 7.43
N LYS A 35 -9.21 4.18 6.25
CA LYS A 35 -8.42 2.96 6.05
C LYS A 35 -7.29 3.24 5.05
N LEU A 36 -6.06 3.01 5.49
CA LEU A 36 -4.86 3.12 4.68
C LEU A 36 -4.25 1.72 4.49
N LYS A 37 -3.85 1.41 3.27
CA LYS A 37 -3.01 0.26 2.95
C LYS A 37 -1.80 0.73 2.17
N VAL A 38 -0.63 0.29 2.60
CA VAL A 38 0.65 0.50 1.92
C VAL A 38 1.16 -0.88 1.53
N ARG A 39 1.50 -1.06 0.26
CA ARG A 39 2.14 -2.26 -0.26
C ARG A 39 3.51 -1.85 -0.81
N ASN A 40 4.57 -2.44 -0.29
CA ASN A 40 5.89 -2.36 -0.90
C ASN A 40 6.15 -3.67 -1.63
N ALA A 41 6.54 -3.61 -2.90
CA ALA A 41 6.81 -4.79 -3.70
C ALA A 41 8.16 -4.64 -4.41
N ASP A 42 9.08 -5.54 -4.10
CA ASP A 42 10.42 -5.58 -4.67
C ASP A 42 10.58 -6.87 -5.47
N ARG A 43 11.07 -6.74 -6.70
CA ARG A 43 11.19 -7.85 -7.66
C ARG A 43 12.56 -7.79 -8.27
N PHE A 44 13.19 -8.95 -8.39
CA PHE A 44 14.48 -9.09 -9.07
C PHE A 44 14.41 -10.25 -10.05
N ASP A 45 14.69 -9.97 -11.32
CA ASP A 45 14.73 -10.98 -12.38
C ASP A 45 16.19 -11.35 -12.66
N PHE A 46 16.54 -12.64 -12.53
CA PHE A 46 17.90 -13.11 -12.74
C PHE A 46 18.30 -13.16 -14.21
N LYS A 47 17.34 -13.32 -15.13
CA LYS A 47 17.61 -13.43 -16.57
C LYS A 47 18.01 -12.10 -17.17
N THR A 48 17.33 -11.03 -16.77
CA THR A 48 17.62 -9.67 -17.22
C THR A 48 18.57 -8.92 -16.30
N ALA A 49 18.85 -9.48 -15.10
CA ALA A 49 19.60 -8.84 -14.03
C ALA A 49 19.02 -7.45 -13.64
N THR A 50 17.69 -7.31 -13.73
CA THR A 50 16.99 -6.06 -13.41
C THR A 50 16.13 -6.21 -12.16
N GLY A 51 16.18 -5.17 -11.31
CA GLY A 51 15.28 -5.02 -10.17
C GLY A 51 14.20 -3.97 -10.44
N GLU A 52 13.01 -4.19 -9.90
CA GLU A 52 11.91 -3.23 -9.86
C GLU A 52 11.37 -3.15 -8.43
N ALA A 53 11.21 -1.92 -7.93
CA ALA A 53 10.59 -1.62 -6.66
C ALA A 53 9.35 -0.77 -6.89
N THR A 54 8.22 -1.13 -6.29
CA THR A 54 6.95 -0.41 -6.43
C THR A 54 6.30 -0.23 -5.07
N ILE A 55 5.90 1.00 -4.76
CA ILE A 55 5.08 1.33 -3.60
C ILE A 55 3.67 1.68 -4.07
N GLU A 56 2.67 0.93 -3.58
CA GLU A 56 1.25 1.21 -3.82
C GLU A 56 0.59 1.70 -2.52
N ILE A 57 -0.10 2.83 -2.60
CA ILE A 57 -0.83 3.43 -1.47
C ILE A 57 -2.33 3.47 -1.80
N ASN A 58 -3.15 2.84 -0.96
CA ASN A 58 -4.60 2.86 -1.07
C ASN A 58 -5.23 3.50 0.18
N LEU A 59 -5.95 4.61 -0.01
CA LEU A 59 -6.67 5.31 1.04
C LEU A 59 -8.18 5.25 0.82
N LYS A 60 -8.91 4.99 1.90
CA LYS A 60 -10.38 5.09 1.95
C LYS A 60 -10.81 6.01 3.08
N LEU A 61 -11.51 7.10 2.73
CA LEU A 61 -12.05 8.10 3.67
C LEU A 61 -13.46 7.72 4.10
N ARG A 62 -13.55 6.76 5.04
CA ARG A 62 -14.81 6.13 5.44
C ARG A 62 -15.83 7.11 5.98
N ARG A 63 -15.40 8.06 6.81
CA ARG A 63 -16.28 9.08 7.40
C ARG A 63 -16.92 9.96 6.32
N ILE A 64 -16.11 10.48 5.39
CA ILE A 64 -16.60 11.31 4.28
C ILE A 64 -17.57 10.51 3.40
N VAL A 65 -17.23 9.26 3.09
CA VAL A 65 -18.12 8.37 2.31
C VAL A 65 -19.47 8.20 3.02
N SER A 66 -19.47 7.96 4.34
CA SER A 66 -20.71 7.86 5.12
C SER A 66 -21.49 9.18 5.18
N GLU A 67 -20.83 10.31 5.41
CA GLU A 67 -21.47 11.64 5.45
C GLU A 67 -22.16 11.98 4.12
N ILE A 68 -21.53 11.65 2.99
CA ILE A 68 -22.13 11.80 1.66
C ILE A 68 -23.34 10.86 1.48
N GLN A 69 -23.23 9.61 1.92
CA GLN A 69 -24.30 8.60 1.79
C GLN A 69 -25.51 8.89 2.67
N ASP A 70 -25.30 9.45 3.86
CA ASP A 70 -26.36 9.77 4.83
C ASP A 70 -27.17 11.02 4.43
N GLY A 71 -26.82 11.69 3.32
CA GLY A 71 -27.56 12.84 2.79
C GLY A 71 -27.46 14.11 3.65
N LYS A 72 -26.72 14.07 4.76
CA LYS A 72 -26.37 15.24 5.59
C LYS A 72 -25.19 15.97 4.95
N ILE A 73 -25.42 16.56 3.78
CA ILE A 73 -24.39 17.26 3.03
C ILE A 73 -24.24 18.66 3.61
N ASP A 74 -23.51 18.77 4.71
CA ASP A 74 -22.78 20.00 5.01
C ASP A 74 -21.50 19.97 4.18
N THR A 75 -21.56 20.60 3.01
CA THR A 75 -20.47 20.60 2.01
C THR A 75 -19.18 21.16 2.61
N ASP A 76 -19.27 22.10 3.54
CA ASP A 76 -18.12 22.72 4.21
C ASP A 76 -17.47 21.74 5.20
N SER A 77 -18.28 20.97 5.95
CA SER A 77 -17.78 19.88 6.81
C SER A 77 -17.09 18.77 6.00
N VAL A 78 -17.65 18.38 4.85
CA VAL A 78 -17.05 17.35 3.99
C VAL A 78 -15.73 17.85 3.39
N TYR A 79 -15.70 19.10 2.90
CA TYR A 79 -14.51 19.70 2.31
C TYR A 79 -13.39 19.88 3.35
N SER A 80 -13.71 20.39 4.54
CA SER A 80 -12.75 20.53 5.63
C SER A 80 -12.19 19.18 6.07
N GLY A 81 -13.05 18.18 6.28
CA GLY A 81 -12.62 16.82 6.60
C GLY A 81 -11.72 16.21 5.52
N PHE A 82 -11.98 16.49 4.24
CA PHE A 82 -11.13 16.03 3.14
C PHE A 82 -9.75 16.68 3.18
N LYS A 83 -9.71 18.00 3.37
CA LYS A 83 -8.48 18.78 3.48
C LYS A 83 -7.61 18.33 4.66
N ASP A 84 -8.22 18.04 5.81
CA ASP A 84 -7.51 17.56 6.99
C ASP A 84 -6.90 16.16 6.76
N ASN A 85 -7.61 15.28 6.06
CA ASN A 85 -7.07 13.97 5.68
C ASN A 85 -5.89 14.10 4.70
N LEU A 86 -5.95 15.02 3.72
CA LEU A 86 -4.83 15.28 2.81
C LEU A 86 -3.60 15.82 3.53
N ARG A 87 -3.79 16.71 4.51
CA ARG A 87 -2.69 17.21 5.36
C ARG A 87 -2.06 16.07 6.14
N LEU A 88 -2.86 15.23 6.79
CA LEU A 88 -2.37 14.06 7.52
C LEU A 88 -1.57 13.11 6.61
N MET A 89 -2.05 12.86 5.38
CA MET A 89 -1.30 12.09 4.39
C MET A 89 0.03 12.72 4.05
N TRP A 90 0.03 14.02 3.80
CA TRP A 90 1.22 14.76 3.47
C TRP A 90 2.23 14.68 4.61
N ASP A 91 1.82 15.05 5.83
CA ASP A 91 2.70 15.18 7.00
C ASP A 91 3.28 13.86 7.51
N HIS A 92 2.59 12.72 7.29
CA HIS A 92 2.99 11.43 7.86
C HIS A 92 3.41 10.36 6.84
N PHE A 93 3.08 10.53 5.56
CA PHE A 93 3.32 9.48 4.55
C PHE A 93 4.05 9.97 3.29
N LEU A 94 3.89 11.24 2.89
CA LEU A 94 4.45 11.75 1.64
C LEU A 94 5.59 12.76 1.85
N SER A 95 5.59 13.50 2.96
CA SER A 95 6.68 14.39 3.32
C SER A 95 7.90 13.52 3.69
N CYS A 96 8.83 13.41 2.75
CA CYS A 96 10.02 12.59 2.86
C CYS A 96 11.07 13.17 3.82
N GLU A 97 10.67 13.91 4.87
CA GLU A 97 11.59 14.37 5.91
C GLU A 97 12.01 13.23 6.85
N GLN A 98 11.22 12.14 6.92
CA GLN A 98 11.53 10.97 7.76
C GLN A 98 12.41 9.91 7.07
N LEU A 99 12.78 10.07 5.79
CA LEU A 99 13.63 9.11 5.05
C LEU A 99 15.13 9.45 5.12
N LEU A 100 15.52 10.49 5.87
CA LEU A 100 16.91 10.96 6.02
C LEU A 100 17.46 10.88 7.46
N THR A 101 16.78 10.17 8.37
CA THR A 101 17.31 9.86 9.71
C THR A 101 17.41 8.36 9.91
#